data_AF-A0A5B0SVJ8-F1
#
_entry.id   AF-A0A5B0SVJ8-F1
#
_cell.length_a   1.000
_cell.length_b   1.000
_cell.length_c   1.000
_cell.angle_alpha   90.00
_cell.angle_beta   90.00
_cell.angle_gamma   90.00
#
_symmetry.space_group_name_H-M   'P 1'
#
loop_
_entity.id
_entity.type
_entity.pdbx_description
1 polymer ?
#
loop_
_entity_poly.entity_id
_entity_poly.type
_entity_poly.pdbx_seq_one_letter_code
_entity_poly.pdbx_strand_id
1 'polypeptide(L)'
;MTTLWLLLELANLIVFTLVILPRKQPVNARPLLPVIATHLLRLTFLIPILVFGYSLFFSHQIGPVEWGCLILAIVGNALVIKGKWDLGESHTWTGYYLPRAKRVTRGIFAWIAHPMYTGIILVIISCSLVYITRLPIWLSALGLICCFYIVGFLIMAALREDRQFVQA
;
A
#
# COMPACT_ATOMS: atom_id res chain seq x y z
N MET A 1 5.68 -10.32 25.49
CA MET A 1 4.73 -9.60 24.60
C MET A 1 5.45 -8.77 23.55
N THR A 2 6.44 -7.96 23.92
CA THR A 2 7.25 -7.15 22.97
C THR A 2 7.88 -7.97 21.83
N THR A 3 8.53 -9.10 22.14
CA THR A 3 9.15 -9.95 21.11
C THR A 3 8.13 -10.52 20.12
N LEU A 4 6.96 -10.95 20.61
CA LEU A 4 5.88 -11.45 19.76
C LEU A 4 5.35 -10.36 18.84
N TRP A 5 5.07 -9.17 19.38
CA TRP A 5 4.61 -8.03 18.59
C TRP A 5 5.62 -7.68 17.49
N LEU A 6 6.92 -7.63 17.82
CA LEU A 6 7.99 -7.34 16.86
C LEU A 6 8.07 -8.40 15.75
N LEU A 7 7.98 -9.69 16.09
CA LEU A 7 7.98 -10.77 15.10
C LEU A 7 6.77 -10.68 14.16
N LEU A 8 5.58 -10.37 14.70
CA LEU A 8 4.36 -10.21 13.90
C LEU A 8 4.45 -8.98 12.98
N GLU A 9 4.93 -7.85 13.50
CA GLU A 9 5.08 -6.61 12.73
C GLU A 9 6.12 -6.79 11.61
N LEU A 10 7.26 -7.42 11.91
CA LEU A 10 8.28 -7.72 10.92
C LEU A 10 7.77 -8.69 9.85
N ALA A 11 7.08 -9.77 10.26
CA ALA A 11 6.48 -10.70 9.32
C ALA A 11 5.45 -10.00 8.42
N ASN A 12 4.59 -9.15 9.00
CA ASN A 12 3.61 -8.38 8.25
C ASN A 12 4.28 -7.41 7.26
N LEU A 13 5.34 -6.71 7.67
CA LEU A 13 6.11 -5.81 6.81
C LEU A 13 6.76 -6.56 5.64
N ILE A 14 7.36 -7.72 5.90
CA ILE A 14 7.97 -8.56 4.85
C ILE A 14 6.90 -9.01 3.86
N VAL A 15 5.79 -9.56 4.35
CA VAL A 15 4.68 -10.01 3.49
C VAL A 15 4.16 -8.84 2.66
N PHE A 16 3.87 -7.70 3.29
CA PHE A 16 3.37 -6.52 2.59
C PHE A 16 4.34 -6.09 1.49
N THR A 17 5.63 -5.98 1.81
CA THR A 17 6.68 -5.59 0.86
C THR A 17 6.71 -6.53 -0.34
N LEU A 18 6.73 -7.84 -0.12
CA LEU A 18 6.72 -8.85 -1.19
C LEU A 18 5.46 -8.76 -2.06
N VAL A 19 4.31 -8.53 -1.42
CA VAL A 19 3.03 -8.40 -2.10
C VAL A 19 3.04 -7.17 -2.99
N ILE A 20 3.58 -6.04 -2.53
CA ILE A 20 3.68 -4.79 -3.31
C ILE A 20 4.97 -4.68 -4.12
N LEU A 21 5.70 -5.76 -4.40
CA LEU A 21 6.79 -5.64 -5.38
C LEU A 21 6.22 -5.51 -6.80
N PRO A 22 6.82 -4.65 -7.66
CA PRO A 22 6.44 -4.56 -9.06
C PRO A 22 6.54 -5.90 -9.76
N ARG A 23 5.40 -6.42 -10.23
CA ARG A 23 5.35 -7.61 -11.08
C ARG A 23 5.38 -7.22 -12.55
N LYS A 24 5.79 -8.18 -13.39
CA LYS A 24 5.76 -8.03 -14.85
C LYS A 24 4.37 -7.59 -15.30
N GLN A 25 4.32 -6.48 -16.03
CA GLN A 25 3.06 -5.95 -16.55
C GLN A 25 2.53 -6.83 -17.68
N PRO A 26 1.20 -6.99 -17.82
CA PRO A 26 0.60 -7.53 -19.02
C PRO A 26 1.06 -6.76 -20.26
N VAL A 27 1.26 -7.45 -21.38
CA VAL A 27 1.81 -6.88 -22.63
C VAL A 27 1.01 -5.68 -23.13
N ASN A 28 -0.30 -5.67 -22.87
CA ASN A 28 -1.22 -4.63 -23.33
C ASN A 28 -1.47 -3.51 -22.32
N ALA A 29 -0.75 -3.47 -21.19
CA ALA A 29 -0.92 -2.44 -20.18
C ALA A 29 -0.55 -1.05 -20.72
N ARG A 30 -1.42 -0.06 -20.49
CA ARG A 30 -1.21 1.33 -20.92
C ARG A 30 -1.07 2.25 -19.71
N PRO A 31 -0.30 3.34 -19.80
CA PRO A 31 -0.18 4.29 -18.71
C PRO A 31 -1.52 5.02 -18.49
N LEU A 32 -1.99 5.02 -17.25
CA LEU A 32 -3.16 5.78 -16.78
C LEU A 32 -2.75 7.17 -16.26
N LEU A 33 -1.59 7.21 -15.58
CA LEU A 33 -0.99 8.40 -15.02
C LEU A 33 0.30 8.75 -15.76
N PRO A 34 0.80 10.00 -15.65
CA PRO A 34 2.07 10.39 -16.24
C PRO A 34 3.19 9.42 -15.83
N VAL A 35 4.00 9.01 -16.80
CA VAL A 35 5.09 8.04 -16.61
C VAL A 35 6.07 8.52 -15.55
N ILE A 36 6.37 9.83 -15.52
CA ILE A 36 7.22 10.48 -14.52
C ILE A 36 6.69 10.25 -13.10
N ALA A 37 5.39 10.45 -12.87
CA ALA A 37 4.78 10.23 -11.57
C ALA A 37 4.85 8.74 -11.16
N THR A 38 4.69 7.83 -12.12
CA THR A 38 4.79 6.39 -11.84
C THR A 38 6.22 5.97 -11.52
N HIS A 39 7.23 6.57 -12.16
CA HIS A 39 8.64 6.38 -11.80
C HIS A 39 8.96 6.94 -10.42
N LEU A 40 8.45 8.13 -10.09
CA LEU A 40 8.63 8.71 -8.78
C LEU A 40 8.03 7.81 -7.69
N LEU A 41 6.82 7.27 -7.90
CA LEU A 41 6.21 6.28 -7.02
C LEU A 41 7.11 5.05 -6.81
N ARG A 42 7.72 4.53 -7.87
CA ARG A 42 8.65 3.39 -7.79
C ARG A 42 9.92 3.70 -7.00
N LEU A 43 10.36 4.96 -6.96
CA LEU A 43 11.49 5.36 -6.14
C LEU A 43 11.07 5.59 -4.68
N THR A 44 9.89 6.16 -4.46
CA THR A 44 9.46 6.59 -3.13
C THR A 44 8.83 5.48 -2.30
N PHE A 45 8.24 4.42 -2.90
CA PHE A 45 7.49 3.42 -2.13
C PHE A 45 8.34 2.62 -1.14
N LEU A 46 9.63 2.44 -1.44
CA LEU A 46 10.55 1.73 -0.54
C LEU A 46 10.95 2.58 0.68
N ILE A 47 10.92 3.92 0.56
CA ILE A 47 11.38 4.81 1.63
C ILE A 47 10.54 4.62 2.91
N PRO A 48 9.20 4.71 2.90
CA PRO A 48 8.39 4.41 4.08
C PRO A 48 8.65 3.02 4.66
N ILE A 49 8.78 1.99 3.81
CA ILE A 49 9.03 0.62 4.26
C ILE A 49 10.33 0.52 5.04
N LEU A 50 11.40 1.14 4.53
CA LEU A 50 12.71 1.16 5.18
C LEU A 50 12.68 1.98 6.47
N VAL A 51 12.03 3.15 6.46
CA VAL A 51 11.87 4.01 7.65
C VAL A 51 11.08 3.27 8.74
N PHE A 52 10.00 2.58 8.37
CA PHE A 52 9.23 1.76 9.30
C PHE A 52 10.02 0.57 9.82
N GLY A 53 10.69 -0.19 8.94
CA GLY A 53 11.55 -1.29 9.34
C GLY A 53 12.65 -0.86 10.30
N TYR A 54 13.26 0.32 10.06
CA TYR A 54 14.23 0.92 10.96
C TYR A 54 13.63 1.27 12.34
N SER A 55 12.38 1.77 12.36
CA SER A 55 11.68 2.09 13.62
C SER A 55 11.48 0.89 14.56
N LEU A 56 11.47 -0.35 14.01
CA LEU A 56 11.28 -1.57 14.80
C LEU A 56 12.48 -1.92 15.69
N PHE A 57 13.68 -1.38 15.40
CA PHE A 57 14.89 -1.64 16.19
C PHE A 57 15.01 -0.77 17.44
N PHE A 58 14.14 0.23 17.60
CA PHE A 58 14.13 1.07 18.80
C PHE A 58 13.35 0.40 19.93
N SER A 59 13.90 0.46 21.14
CA SER A 59 13.27 -0.10 22.34
C SER A 59 12.12 0.80 22.78
N HIS A 60 10.88 0.33 22.60
CA HIS A 60 9.67 1.03 23.01
C HIS A 60 8.75 0.12 23.83
N GLN A 61 7.98 0.74 24.73
CA GLN A 61 6.90 0.05 25.42
C GLN A 61 5.77 -0.23 24.42
N ILE A 62 5.36 -1.50 24.33
CA ILE A 62 4.27 -1.92 23.46
C ILE A 62 2.97 -1.86 24.27
N GLY A 63 2.15 -0.86 23.96
CA GLY A 63 0.83 -0.66 24.54
C GLY A 63 -0.31 -1.05 23.60
N PRO A 64 -1.54 -0.67 23.94
CA PRO A 64 -2.73 -0.97 23.13
C PRO A 64 -2.72 -0.31 21.75
N VAL A 65 -2.11 0.88 21.63
CA VAL A 65 -2.02 1.63 20.37
C VAL A 65 -1.21 0.86 19.34
N GLU A 66 -0.12 0.24 19.76
CA GLU A 66 0.75 -0.60 18.93
C GLU A 66 0.05 -1.83 18.40
N TRP A 67 -0.73 -2.50 19.24
CA TRP A 67 -1.55 -3.62 18.81
C TRP A 67 -2.63 -3.16 17.82
N GLY A 68 -3.25 -2.00 18.06
CA GLY A 68 -4.17 -1.38 17.11
C GLY A 68 -3.52 -1.09 15.75
N CYS A 69 -2.30 -0.56 15.74
CA CYS A 69 -1.52 -0.33 14.51
C CYS A 69 -1.23 -1.62 13.76
N LEU A 70 -0.78 -2.65 14.48
CA LEU A 70 -0.50 -3.97 13.89
C LEU A 70 -1.77 -4.57 13.27
N ILE A 71 -2.90 -4.55 13.98
CA ILE A 71 -4.18 -5.05 13.47
C ILE A 71 -4.59 -4.28 12.21
N LEU A 72 -4.49 -2.95 12.24
CA LEU A 72 -4.80 -2.09 11.08
C LEU A 72 -3.91 -2.43 9.88
N ALA A 73 -2.62 -2.66 10.11
CA ALA A 73 -1.67 -3.03 9.08
C ALA A 73 -1.94 -4.43 8.51
N ILE A 74 -2.30 -5.41 9.36
CA ILE A 74 -2.68 -6.76 8.92
C ILE A 74 -3.94 -6.71 8.06
N VAL A 75 -4.97 -5.97 8.48
CA VAL A 75 -6.20 -5.78 7.69
C VAL A 75 -5.88 -5.14 6.34
N GLY A 76 -5.06 -4.09 6.35
CA GLY A 76 -4.60 -3.44 5.13
C GLY A 76 -3.89 -4.41 4.19
N ASN A 77 -2.94 -5.18 4.71
CA ASN A 77 -2.19 -6.18 3.94
C ASN A 77 -3.12 -7.29 3.38
N ALA A 78 -4.08 -7.76 4.18
CA ALA A 78 -5.06 -8.75 3.74
C ALA A 78 -5.91 -8.24 2.56
N LEU A 79 -6.32 -6.98 2.58
CA LEU A 79 -7.02 -6.35 1.45
C LEU A 79 -6.16 -6.27 0.19
N VAL A 80 -4.86 -5.96 0.32
CA VAL A 80 -3.95 -5.94 -0.84
C VAL A 80 -3.78 -7.33 -1.42
N ILE A 81 -3.53 -8.34 -0.57
CA ILE A 81 -3.38 -9.74 -1.00
C ILE A 81 -4.66 -10.22 -1.68
N LYS A 82 -5.82 -10.00 -1.06
CA LYS A 82 -7.10 -10.46 -1.60
C LYS A 82 -7.47 -9.73 -2.88
N GLY A 83 -7.21 -8.42 -2.96
CA GLY A 83 -7.39 -7.64 -4.18
C GLY A 83 -6.52 -8.13 -5.33
N LYS A 84 -5.25 -8.46 -5.07
CA LYS A 84 -4.34 -9.03 -6.09
C LYS A 84 -4.77 -10.42 -6.53
N TRP A 85 -5.20 -11.27 -5.61
CA TRP A 85 -5.70 -12.60 -5.93
C TRP A 85 -6.94 -12.51 -6.80
N ASP A 86 -7.95 -11.72 -6.39
CA ASP A 86 -9.22 -11.63 -7.09
C ASP A 86 -9.09 -10.95 -8.47
N LEU A 87 -8.11 -10.07 -8.67
CA LEU A 87 -7.77 -9.52 -10.00
C LEU A 87 -7.03 -10.51 -10.91
N GLY A 88 -6.22 -11.41 -10.34
CA GLY A 88 -5.46 -12.41 -11.09
C GLY A 88 -4.64 -11.80 -12.23
N GLU A 89 -4.87 -12.29 -13.45
CA GLU A 89 -4.18 -11.86 -14.67
C GLU A 89 -4.54 -10.45 -15.14
N SER A 90 -5.65 -9.89 -14.65
CA SER A 90 -6.06 -8.51 -14.95
C SER A 90 -5.32 -7.48 -14.10
N HIS A 91 -4.47 -7.91 -13.16
CA HIS A 91 -3.72 -7.00 -12.31
C HIS A 91 -2.64 -6.24 -13.11
N THR A 92 -2.76 -4.91 -13.10
CA THR A 92 -1.72 -3.98 -13.55
C THR A 92 -1.11 -3.26 -12.35
N TRP A 93 0.12 -2.79 -12.51
CA TRP A 93 0.78 -1.97 -11.50
C TRP A 93 0.11 -0.61 -11.43
N THR A 94 0.04 -0.03 -10.23
CA THR A 94 -0.55 1.29 -10.01
C THR A 94 0.06 2.33 -10.96
N GLY A 95 -0.79 3.09 -11.65
CA GLY A 95 -0.40 4.01 -12.72
C GLY A 95 -0.53 3.44 -14.13
N TYR A 96 -0.82 2.14 -14.27
CA TYR A 96 -1.17 1.48 -15.52
C TYR A 96 -2.57 0.86 -15.43
N TYR A 97 -3.23 0.75 -16.57
CA TYR A 97 -4.51 0.05 -16.71
C TYR A 97 -4.46 -0.91 -17.90
N LEU A 98 -5.31 -1.94 -17.87
CA LEU A 98 -5.45 -2.90 -18.97
C LEU A 98 -6.68 -2.55 -19.82
N PRO A 99 -6.50 -2.09 -21.08
CA PRO A 99 -7.63 -1.76 -21.94
C PRO A 99 -8.51 -2.98 -22.21
N ARG A 100 -9.84 -2.80 -22.19
CA ARG A 100 -10.85 -3.86 -22.46
C ARG A 100 -10.86 -5.02 -21.46
N ALA A 101 -10.19 -4.89 -20.31
CA ALA A 101 -10.35 -5.84 -19.22
C ALA A 101 -11.81 -5.84 -18.72
N LYS A 102 -12.38 -7.02 -18.48
CA LYS A 102 -13.71 -7.12 -17.89
C LYS A 102 -13.66 -6.63 -16.45
N ARG A 103 -14.66 -5.85 -16.04
CA ARG A 103 -14.79 -5.43 -14.64
C ARG A 103 -14.98 -6.66 -13.75
N VAL A 104 -14.11 -6.81 -12.75
CA VAL A 104 -14.23 -7.85 -11.74
C VAL A 104 -15.20 -7.35 -10.67
N THR A 105 -16.33 -8.05 -10.50
CA THR A 105 -17.38 -7.70 -9.51
C THR A 105 -17.61 -8.79 -8.47
N ARG A 106 -16.76 -9.82 -8.44
CA ARG A 106 -16.82 -10.93 -7.50
C ARG A 106 -15.72 -10.82 -6.45
N GLY A 107 -15.87 -11.56 -5.35
CA GLY A 107 -14.89 -11.56 -4.26
C GLY A 107 -14.88 -10.23 -3.52
N ILE A 108 -13.70 -9.71 -3.17
CA ILE A 108 -13.56 -8.46 -2.43
C ILE A 108 -14.07 -7.24 -3.22
N PHE A 109 -14.03 -7.31 -4.55
CA PHE A 109 -14.51 -6.25 -5.45
C PHE A 109 -16.03 -6.08 -5.46
N ALA A 110 -16.78 -7.02 -4.88
CA ALA A 110 -18.22 -6.84 -4.64
C ALA A 110 -18.52 -5.84 -3.52
N TRP A 111 -17.54 -5.60 -2.63
CA TRP A 111 -17.71 -4.78 -1.42
C TRP A 111 -16.93 -3.48 -1.49
N ILE A 112 -15.73 -3.52 -2.07
CA ILE A 112 -14.81 -2.38 -2.16
C ILE A 112 -14.36 -2.24 -3.61
N ALA A 113 -14.54 -1.07 -4.22
CA ALA A 113 -14.12 -0.83 -5.60
C ALA A 113 -12.59 -0.95 -5.79
N HIS A 114 -11.83 -0.45 -4.81
CA HIS A 114 -10.36 -0.33 -4.87
C HIS A 114 -9.67 -0.98 -3.66
N PRO A 115 -9.85 -2.30 -3.42
CA PRO A 115 -9.41 -2.98 -2.21
C PRO A 115 -7.89 -2.88 -1.98
N MET A 116 -7.09 -2.92 -3.05
CA MET A 116 -5.64 -2.77 -2.94
C MET A 116 -5.24 -1.36 -2.51
N TYR A 117 -5.88 -0.32 -3.06
CA TYR A 117 -5.57 1.07 -2.70
C TYR A 117 -6.00 1.36 -1.27
N THR A 118 -7.19 0.91 -0.88
CA THR A 118 -7.66 0.95 0.51
C THR A 118 -6.67 0.24 1.42
N GLY A 119 -6.24 -0.98 1.07
CA GLY A 119 -5.29 -1.75 1.86
C GLY A 119 -3.96 -1.04 2.07
N ILE A 120 -3.37 -0.47 1.02
CA ILE A 120 -2.12 0.30 1.11
C ILE A 120 -2.31 1.54 2.00
N ILE A 121 -3.43 2.26 1.86
CA ILE A 121 -3.72 3.44 2.69
C ILE A 121 -3.84 3.06 4.17
N LEU A 122 -4.48 1.93 4.51
CA LEU A 122 -4.55 1.44 5.90
C LEU A 122 -3.17 1.13 6.49
N VAL A 123 -2.29 0.49 5.70
CA VAL A 123 -0.90 0.25 6.11
C VAL A 123 -0.16 1.57 6.30
N ILE A 124 -0.36 2.55 5.39
CA ILE A 124 0.24 3.89 5.51
C ILE A 124 -0.21 4.60 6.79
N ILE A 125 -1.50 4.54 7.13
CA ILE A 125 -2.02 5.15 8.36
C ILE A 125 -1.37 4.51 9.59
N SER A 126 -1.27 3.18 9.60
CA SER A 126 -0.62 2.44 10.68
C SER A 126 0.85 2.86 10.86
N CYS A 127 1.65 2.85 9.78
CA CYS A 127 3.07 3.21 9.89
C CYS A 127 3.29 4.71 10.17
N SER A 128 2.40 5.58 9.70
CA SER A 128 2.48 7.03 9.97
C SER A 128 2.33 7.34 11.45
N LEU A 129 1.48 6.61 12.17
CA LEU A 129 1.33 6.78 13.62
C LEU A 129 2.61 6.41 14.37
N VAL A 130 3.32 5.39 13.88
CA VAL A 130 4.62 4.97 14.40
C VAL A 130 5.71 6.01 14.10
N TYR A 131 5.70 6.63 12.92
CA TYR A 131 6.68 7.67 12.57
C TYR A 131 6.60 8.88 13.49
N ILE A 132 5.38 9.35 13.79
CA ILE A 132 5.18 10.55 14.60
C ILE A 132 5.57 10.31 16.06
N THR A 133 5.44 9.08 16.54
CA THR A 133 5.60 8.76 17.97
C THR A 133 7.00 8.27 18.34
N ARG A 134 7.79 7.76 17.38
CA ARG A 134 9.02 7.01 17.69
C ARG A 134 10.28 7.46 16.98
N LEU A 135 10.15 8.13 15.84
CA LEU A 135 11.28 8.48 15.01
C LEU A 135 11.69 9.95 15.21
N PRO A 136 12.98 10.28 14.97
CA PRO A 136 13.41 11.68 14.95
C PRO A 136 12.70 12.43 13.83
N ILE A 137 12.39 13.71 14.09
CA ILE A 137 11.54 14.57 13.26
C ILE A 137 11.89 14.50 11.77
N TRP A 138 13.19 14.49 11.42
CA TRP A 138 13.63 14.46 10.03
C TRP A 138 13.30 13.15 9.30
N LEU A 139 13.43 11.99 9.97
CA LEU A 139 13.03 10.68 9.40
C LEU A 139 11.52 10.58 9.31
N SER A 140 10.82 11.03 10.34
CA SER A 140 9.36 11.06 10.34
C SER A 140 8.83 11.93 9.20
N ALA A 141 9.39 13.12 9.01
CA ALA A 141 9.02 14.02 7.92
C ALA A 141 9.26 13.38 6.54
N LEU A 142 10.42 12.75 6.34
CA LEU A 142 10.73 12.06 5.08
C LEU A 142 9.74 10.93 4.79
N GLY A 143 9.47 10.08 5.79
CA GLY A 143 8.50 8.99 5.68
C GLY A 143 7.09 9.50 5.38
N LEU A 144 6.64 10.52 6.10
CA LEU A 144 5.32 11.12 5.93
C LEU A 144 5.15 11.79 4.57
N ILE A 145 6.15 12.54 4.08
CA ILE A 145 6.10 13.17 2.74
C ILE A 145 5.94 12.10 1.65
N CYS A 146 6.70 11.00 1.75
CA CYS A 146 6.55 9.87 0.84
C CYS A 146 5.17 9.22 0.94
N CYS A 147 4.66 9.02 2.16
CA CYS A 147 3.31 8.52 2.40
C CYS A 147 2.23 9.42 1.79
N PHE A 148 2.31 10.74 1.99
CA PHE A 148 1.39 11.71 1.39
C PHE A 148 1.40 11.64 -0.13
N TYR A 149 2.59 11.56 -0.73
CA TYR A 149 2.73 11.39 -2.17
C TYR A 149 2.06 10.10 -2.67
N ILE A 150 2.32 8.97 -2.00
CA ILE A 150 1.73 7.66 -2.36
C ILE A 150 0.21 7.72 -2.24
N VAL A 151 -0.33 8.21 -1.13
CA VAL A 151 -1.79 8.32 -0.92
C VAL A 151 -2.43 9.20 -2.01
N GLY A 152 -1.85 10.37 -2.29
CA GLY A 152 -2.34 11.25 -3.35
C GLY A 152 -2.32 10.57 -4.73
N PHE A 153 -1.24 9.84 -5.04
CA PHE A 153 -1.14 9.07 -6.28
C PHE A 153 -2.22 7.99 -6.37
N LEU A 154 -2.46 7.23 -5.29
CA LEU A 154 -3.48 6.18 -5.25
C LEU A 154 -4.89 6.73 -5.42
N ILE A 155 -5.22 7.84 -4.76
CA ILE A 155 -6.52 8.50 -4.91
C ILE A 155 -6.72 8.99 -6.35
N MET A 156 -5.70 9.63 -6.93
CA MET A 156 -5.77 10.08 -8.33
C MET A 156 -5.89 8.93 -9.32
N ALA A 157 -5.23 7.79 -9.06
CA ALA A 157 -5.37 6.58 -9.86
C ALA A 157 -6.82 6.05 -9.77
N ALA A 158 -7.35 5.87 -8.56
CA ALA A 158 -8.71 5.40 -8.31
C ALA A 158 -9.76 6.24 -9.05
N LEU A 159 -9.67 7.57 -8.92
CA LEU A 159 -10.59 8.51 -9.57
C LEU A 159 -10.53 8.44 -11.10
N ARG A 160 -9.35 8.17 -11.68
CA ARG A 160 -9.20 8.02 -13.14
C ARG A 160 -9.70 6.66 -13.62
N GLU A 161 -9.47 5.60 -12.87
CA GLU A 161 -10.01 4.27 -13.16
C GLU A 161 -11.54 4.28 -13.14
N ASP A 162 -12.15 4.91 -12.14
CA ASP A 162 -13.61 5.02 -12.03
C ASP A 162 -14.22 5.74 -13.25
N ARG A 163 -13.57 6.81 -13.74
CA ARG A 163 -14.01 7.51 -14.96
C ARG A 163 -13.96 6.64 -16.21
N GLN A 164 -12.96 5.76 -16.32
CA GLN A 164 -12.85 4.84 -17.45
C GLN A 164 -13.94 3.77 -17.42
N PHE A 165 -14.34 3.29 -16.24
CA PHE A 165 -15.43 2.33 -16.09
C PHE A 165 -16.82 2.91 -16.38
N VAL A 166 -17.00 4.24 -16.29
CA VAL A 166 -18.26 4.91 -16.68
C VAL A 166 -18.35 5.13 -18.20
N GLN A 167 -17.21 5.18 -18.89
CA GLN A 167 -17.13 5.44 -20.34
C GLN A 167 -17.09 4.17 -21.22
N ALA A 168 -16.99 2.99 -20.61
CA ALA A 168 -16.90 1.69 -21.27
C ALA A 168 -18.22 0.92 -21.18
#